data_AF-A0A4S3PXC9-F1
#
_entry.id   AF-A0A4S3PXC9-F1
#
_cell.length_a   1.000
_cell.length_b   1.000
_cell.length_c   1.000
_cell.angle_alpha   90.00
_cell.angle_beta   90.00
_cell.angle_gamma   90.00
#
_symmetry.space_group_name_H-M   'P 1'
#
loop_
_entity.id
_entity.type
_entity.pdbx_description
1 polymer ?
#
loop_
_entity_poly.entity_id
_entity_poly.type
_entity_poly.pdbx_seq_one_letter_code
_entity_poly.pdbx_strand_id
1 'polypeptide(L)'
;MQQQQSQQQQQQQQPFYTPKGPQMSEAPAVITSKDLLYLTDMMSWNLLALKKAHFYASQCQMSEISQALEKACQMHERHYRQILDHMQKHTGQQPQQPNQGQIQSQQMQ
;
A
#
# COMPACT_ATOMS: atom_id res chain seq x y z
N MET A 1 -19.96 21.21 72.41
CA MET A 1 -20.56 19.93 71.96
C MET A 1 -20.92 20.09 70.49
N GLN A 2 -20.07 19.54 69.63
CA GLN A 2 -20.39 18.40 68.76
C GLN A 2 -21.12 18.85 67.48
N GLN A 3 -20.35 19.36 66.52
CA GLN A 3 -20.78 19.51 65.14
C GLN A 3 -20.40 18.22 64.40
N GLN A 4 -21.43 17.55 63.92
CA GLN A 4 -21.43 16.21 63.37
C GLN A 4 -20.79 16.22 61.97
N GLN A 5 -19.73 15.43 61.82
CA GLN A 5 -19.10 15.13 60.53
C GLN A 5 -20.05 14.29 59.67
N SER A 6 -20.53 14.88 58.58
CA SER A 6 -20.97 14.15 57.39
C SER A 6 -19.74 13.82 56.54
N GLN A 7 -19.18 12.62 56.70
CA GLN A 7 -18.24 12.06 55.74
C GLN A 7 -19.01 11.66 54.47
N GLN A 8 -19.01 12.55 53.47
CA GLN A 8 -19.24 12.13 52.09
C GLN A 8 -17.98 11.40 51.60
N GLN A 9 -18.15 10.10 51.40
CA GLN A 9 -17.16 9.23 50.79
C GLN A 9 -17.19 9.48 49.27
N GLN A 10 -16.25 10.27 48.78
CA GLN A 10 -16.03 10.46 47.35
C GLN A 10 -14.53 10.32 47.07
N GLN A 11 -14.10 9.11 46.71
CA GLN A 11 -12.81 8.90 46.05
C GLN A 11 -12.95 7.69 45.11
N GLN A 12 -13.28 7.94 43.84
CA GLN A 12 -12.40 8.24 42.71
C GLN A 12 -12.00 6.94 41.98
N GLN A 13 -12.85 6.55 41.04
CA GLN A 13 -12.57 5.49 40.07
C GLN A 13 -11.42 5.97 39.17
N GLN A 14 -10.28 5.29 39.26
CA GLN A 14 -9.15 5.51 38.35
C GLN A 14 -9.53 5.05 36.94
N PRO A 15 -9.38 5.88 35.89
CA PRO A 15 -9.58 5.43 34.53
C PRO A 15 -8.48 4.45 34.12
N PHE A 16 -8.90 3.27 33.67
CA PHE A 16 -8.03 2.23 33.15
C PHE A 16 -7.41 2.69 31.82
N TYR A 17 -6.15 3.16 31.86
CA TYR A 17 -5.37 3.42 30.66
C TYR A 17 -4.90 2.09 30.08
N THR A 18 -5.53 1.63 29.00
CA THR A 18 -4.95 0.60 28.13
C THR A 18 -3.83 1.23 27.30
N PRO A 19 -2.57 0.77 27.43
CA PRO A 19 -1.52 1.17 26.51
C PRO A 19 -1.88 0.62 25.13
N LYS A 20 -2.14 1.51 24.16
CA LYS A 20 -2.14 1.12 22.75
C LYS A 20 -0.73 0.62 22.44
N GLY A 21 -0.59 -0.70 22.30
CA GLY A 21 0.66 -1.33 21.89
C GLY A 21 1.19 -0.71 20.59
N PRO A 22 2.51 -0.78 20.34
CA PRO A 22 3.12 -0.16 19.18
C PRO A 22 2.36 -0.56 17.92
N GLN A 23 1.80 0.44 17.23
CA GLN A 23 1.21 0.22 15.92
C GLN A 23 2.31 -0.34 15.04
N MET A 24 2.13 -1.56 14.53
CA MET A 24 3.04 -2.13 13.55
C MET A 24 3.11 -1.16 12.38
N SER A 25 4.28 -0.56 12.18
CA SER A 25 4.56 0.29 11.04
C SER A 25 4.36 -0.53 9.78
N GLU A 26 3.48 -0.04 8.90
CA GLU A 26 3.32 -0.58 7.55
C GLU A 26 4.68 -0.66 6.86
N ALA A 27 4.87 -1.69 6.02
CA ALA A 27 6.15 -1.93 5.37
C ALA A 27 6.55 -0.69 4.53
N PRO A 28 7.85 -0.33 4.49
CA PRO A 28 8.33 0.79 3.71
C PRO A 28 7.94 0.63 2.23
N ALA A 29 7.45 1.69 1.59
CA ALA A 29 7.09 1.73 0.18
C ALA A 29 8.32 1.78 -0.76
N VAL A 30 9.35 0.98 -0.46
CA VAL A 30 10.60 0.92 -1.21
C VAL A 30 10.55 -0.28 -2.15
N ILE A 31 10.73 -0.04 -3.45
CA ILE A 31 10.96 -1.11 -4.43
C ILE A 31 12.45 -1.43 -4.44
N THR A 32 12.82 -2.66 -4.12
CA THR A 32 14.20 -3.13 -4.17
C THR A 32 14.58 -3.58 -5.59
N SER A 33 15.88 -3.76 -5.85
CA SER A 33 16.35 -4.33 -7.13
C SER A 33 15.79 -5.72 -7.41
N LYS A 34 15.54 -6.52 -6.36
CA LYS A 34 14.93 -7.85 -6.50
C LYS A 34 13.47 -7.73 -6.96
N ASP A 35 12.74 -6.77 -6.39
CA ASP A 35 11.35 -6.50 -6.80
C ASP A 35 11.30 -6.03 -8.26
N LEU A 36 12.21 -5.17 -8.68
CA LEU A 36 12.31 -4.72 -10.07
C LEU A 36 12.54 -5.88 -11.05
N LEU A 37 13.38 -6.86 -10.69
CA LEU A 37 13.60 -8.06 -11.51
C LEU A 37 12.30 -8.85 -11.66
N TYR A 38 11.59 -9.13 -10.56
CA TYR A 38 10.31 -9.85 -10.62
C TYR A 38 9.23 -9.09 -11.39
N LEU A 39 9.13 -7.76 -11.23
CA LEU A 39 8.19 -6.93 -11.98
C LEU A 39 8.50 -6.94 -13.49
N THR A 40 9.79 -6.94 -13.85
CA THR A 40 10.24 -7.03 -15.25
C THR A 40 9.86 -8.38 -15.88
N ASP A 41 10.05 -9.48 -15.14
CA ASP A 41 9.62 -10.81 -15.59
C ASP A 41 8.11 -10.89 -15.78
N MET A 42 7.32 -10.39 -14.80
CA MET A 42 5.86 -10.34 -14.90
C MET A 42 5.38 -9.53 -16.10
N MET A 43 6.00 -8.38 -16.38
CA MET A 43 5.69 -7.60 -17.59
C MET A 43 6.00 -8.38 -18.86
N SER A 44 7.15 -9.04 -18.92
CA SER A 44 7.58 -9.84 -20.08
C SER A 44 6.62 -11.01 -20.34
N TRP A 45 6.18 -11.70 -19.29
CA TRP A 45 5.19 -12.78 -19.39
C TRP A 45 3.83 -12.28 -19.88
N ASN A 46 3.32 -11.16 -19.36
CA ASN A 46 2.04 -10.59 -19.82
C ASN A 46 2.11 -10.14 -21.28
N LEU A 47 3.21 -9.50 -21.70
CA LEU A 47 3.37 -9.07 -23.09
C LEU A 47 3.46 -10.26 -24.06
N LEU A 48 4.18 -11.31 -23.68
CA LEU A 48 4.27 -12.53 -24.48
C LEU A 48 2.90 -13.23 -24.59
N ALA A 49 2.19 -13.37 -23.47
CA ALA A 49 0.88 -13.99 -23.44
C ALA A 49 -0.14 -13.20 -24.27
N LEU A 50 -0.16 -11.87 -24.16
CA LEU A 50 -0.96 -10.97 -25.00
C LEU A 50 -0.75 -11.23 -26.49
N LYS A 51 0.52 -11.19 -26.94
CA LYS A 51 0.88 -11.39 -28.35
C LYS A 51 0.44 -12.76 -28.85
N LYS A 52 0.64 -13.81 -28.07
CA LYS A 52 0.23 -15.17 -28.44
C LYS A 52 -1.28 -15.34 -28.46
N ALA A 53 -1.99 -14.82 -27.46
CA ALA A 53 -3.44 -14.90 -27.38
C ALA A 53 -4.08 -14.20 -28.59
N HIS A 54 -3.65 -12.98 -28.90
CA HIS A 54 -4.11 -12.23 -30.07
C HIS A 54 -3.79 -12.97 -31.38
N PHE A 55 -2.56 -13.48 -31.53
CA PHE A 55 -2.18 -14.25 -32.71
C PHE A 55 -3.04 -15.51 -32.90
N TYR A 56 -3.31 -16.28 -31.85
CA TYR A 56 -4.12 -17.49 -31.98
C TYR A 56 -5.61 -17.17 -32.15
N ALA A 57 -6.12 -16.08 -31.57
CA ALA A 57 -7.51 -15.66 -31.74
C ALA A 57 -7.85 -15.44 -33.23
N SER A 58 -6.90 -14.93 -34.02
CA SER A 58 -7.07 -14.71 -35.48
C SER A 58 -6.98 -15.99 -36.32
N GLN A 59 -6.43 -17.08 -35.77
CA GLN A 59 -6.21 -18.34 -36.48
C GLN A 59 -7.27 -19.39 -36.16
N CYS A 60 -8.10 -19.18 -35.13
CA CYS A 60 -9.14 -20.11 -34.72
C CYS A 60 -10.39 -20.00 -35.60
N GLN A 61 -10.94 -21.15 -36.01
CA GLN A 61 -12.20 -21.23 -36.76
C GLN A 61 -13.43 -21.26 -35.83
N MET A 62 -13.26 -21.78 -34.61
CA MET A 62 -14.32 -21.84 -33.61
C MET A 62 -14.46 -20.51 -32.89
N SER A 63 -15.63 -19.89 -33.00
CA SER A 63 -15.91 -18.56 -32.41
C SER A 63 -15.72 -18.54 -30.89
N GLU A 64 -16.13 -19.60 -30.18
CA GLU A 64 -15.99 -19.67 -28.71
C GLU A 64 -14.52 -19.61 -28.27
N ILE A 65 -13.63 -20.33 -28.97
CA ILE A 65 -12.20 -20.35 -28.67
C ILE A 65 -11.57 -18.99 -28.99
N SER A 66 -11.91 -18.40 -30.14
CA SER A 66 -11.42 -17.06 -30.51
C SER A 66 -11.83 -16.02 -29.46
N GLN A 67 -13.09 -16.03 -29.01
CA GLN A 67 -13.57 -15.13 -27.97
C GLN A 67 -12.88 -15.36 -26.62
N ALA A 68 -12.60 -16.60 -26.24
CA ALA A 68 -11.86 -16.91 -25.01
C ALA A 68 -10.42 -16.37 -25.07
N LEU A 69 -9.76 -16.51 -26.21
CA LEU A 69 -8.42 -15.97 -26.45
C LEU A 69 -8.41 -14.44 -26.42
N GLU A 70 -9.40 -13.78 -27.02
CA GLU A 70 -9.56 -12.32 -26.95
C GLU A 70 -9.75 -11.82 -25.50
N LYS A 71 -10.54 -12.53 -24.69
CA LYS A 71 -10.67 -12.21 -23.27
C LYS A 71 -9.34 -12.35 -22.53
N ALA A 72 -8.57 -13.40 -22.81
CA ALA A 72 -7.25 -13.59 -22.21
C ALA A 72 -6.26 -12.51 -22.66
N CYS A 73 -6.28 -12.14 -23.94
CA CYS A 73 -5.53 -11.02 -24.53
C CYS A 73 -5.77 -9.73 -23.74
N GLN A 74 -7.03 -9.31 -23.61
CA GLN A 74 -7.41 -8.09 -22.86
C GLN A 74 -7.02 -8.14 -21.38
N MET A 75 -7.16 -9.32 -20.74
CA MET A 75 -6.74 -9.50 -19.35
C MET A 75 -5.24 -9.28 -19.17
N HIS A 76 -4.41 -9.89 -20.02
CA HIS A 76 -2.95 -9.73 -19.96
C HIS A 76 -2.50 -8.29 -20.26
N GLU A 77 -3.16 -7.61 -21.21
CA GLU A 77 -2.91 -6.18 -21.45
C GLU A 77 -3.18 -5.34 -20.19
N ARG A 78 -4.32 -5.57 -19.53
CA ARG A 78 -4.67 -4.86 -18.29
C ARG A 78 -3.63 -5.09 -17.20
N HIS A 79 -3.20 -6.33 -16.99
CA HIS A 79 -2.18 -6.64 -15.97
C HIS A 79 -0.84 -5.96 -16.28
N TYR A 80 -0.41 -5.96 -17.54
CA TYR A 80 0.80 -5.24 -17.96
C TYR A 80 0.70 -3.75 -17.62
N ARG A 81 -0.41 -3.09 -17.98
CA ARG A 81 -0.64 -1.67 -17.68
C ARG A 81 -0.66 -1.39 -16.17
N GLN A 82 -1.28 -2.25 -15.38
CA GLN A 82 -1.31 -2.10 -13.91
C GLN A 82 0.09 -2.13 -13.29
N ILE A 83 0.96 -3.04 -13.76
CA ILE A 83 2.36 -3.10 -13.29
C ILE A 83 3.13 -1.84 -13.72
N LEU A 84 2.95 -1.40 -14.97
CA LEU A 84 3.60 -0.19 -15.48
C LEU A 84 3.19 1.05 -14.67
N ASP A 85 1.90 1.24 -14.41
CA ASP A 85 1.37 2.34 -13.62
C ASP A 85 1.91 2.32 -12.18
N HIS A 86 2.04 1.13 -11.59
CA HIS A 86 2.64 0.96 -10.27
C HIS A 86 4.11 1.42 -10.26
N MET A 87 4.92 0.98 -11.23
CA MET A 87 6.34 1.37 -11.32
C MET A 87 6.54 2.87 -11.53
N GLN A 88 5.70 3.50 -12.35
CA GLN A 88 5.74 4.96 -12.58
C GLN A 88 5.49 5.75 -11.29
N LYS A 89 4.52 5.32 -10.47
CA LYS A 89 4.22 5.97 -9.17
C LYS A 89 5.41 5.93 -8.22
N HIS A 90 6.14 4.82 -8.18
CA HIS A 90 7.28 4.64 -7.28
C HIS A 90 8.55 5.36 -7.74
N THR A 91 8.69 5.63 -9.04
CA THR A 91 9.85 6.39 -9.56
C THR A 91 9.66 7.91 -9.40
N GLY A 92 8.43 8.38 -9.20
CA GLY A 92 8.06 9.80 -9.15
C GLY A 92 7.98 10.46 -7.76
N GLN A 93 8.10 9.71 -6.66
CA GLN A 93 8.01 10.26 -5.30
C GLN A 93 9.29 10.02 -4.49
N GLN A 94 10.15 11.04 -4.44
CA GLN A 94 11.14 11.15 -3.36
C GLN A 94 10.39 11.51 -2.06
N PRO A 95 10.65 10.83 -0.93
CA PRO A 95 10.14 11.27 0.36
C PRO A 95 10.86 12.57 0.75
N GLN A 96 10.16 13.69 0.63
CA GLN A 96 10.61 14.96 1.19
C GLN A 96 10.43 14.87 2.72
N GLN A 97 11.52 14.63 3.44
CA GLN A 97 11.52 14.65 4.90
C GLN A 97 11.12 16.05 5.40
N PRO A 98 10.11 16.17 6.28
CA PRO A 98 9.85 17.41 6.99
C PRO A 98 11.02 17.67 7.95
N ASN A 99 11.81 18.69 7.66
CA ASN A 99 12.87 19.16 8.55
C ASN A 99 12.22 19.82 9.79
N GLN A 100 11.98 19.05 10.86
CA GLN A 100 11.54 19.57 12.15
C GLN A 100 12.67 19.44 13.17
N GLY A 101 13.33 20.55 13.48
CA GLY A 101 14.34 20.56 14.55
C GLY A 101 15.17 21.84 14.72
N GLN A 102 14.63 23.04 14.52
CA GLN A 102 15.32 24.29 14.90
C GLN A 102 14.35 25.39 15.39
N ILE A 103 13.53 25.15 16.42
CA ILE A 103 12.84 26.25 17.14
C ILE A 103 12.65 25.91 18.62
N GLN A 104 13.72 25.93 19.42
CA GLN A 104 13.74 26.18 20.89
C GLN A 104 15.14 25.82 21.36
N SER A 105 16.05 26.79 21.56
CA SER A 105 16.19 27.40 22.88
C SER A 105 17.05 28.68 22.81
N GLN A 106 16.52 29.76 22.25
CA GLN A 106 17.09 31.12 22.41
C GLN A 106 16.23 32.00 23.34
N GLN A 107 15.65 31.37 24.37
CA GLN A 107 15.00 32.05 25.50
C GLN A 107 15.34 31.30 26.79
N MET A 108 16.61 31.38 27.19
CA MET A 108 16.94 31.44 28.60
C MET A 108 18.30 32.11 28.76
N GLN A 109 18.27 33.25 29.47
CA GLN A 109 19.35 34.15 29.89
C GLN A 109 19.76 35.23 28.90
#